data_AF-A0AA38G7W0-F1
#
_entry.id   AF-A0AA38G7W0-F1
#
_cell.length_a   1.000
_cell.length_b   1.000
_cell.length_c   1.000
_cell.angle_alpha   90.00
_cell.angle_beta   90.00
_cell.angle_gamma   90.00
#
_symmetry.space_group_name_H-M   'P 1'
#
loop_
_entity.id
_entity.type
_entity.pdbx_description
1 polymer ?
#
loop_
_entity_poly.entity_id
_entity_poly.type
_entity_poly.pdbx_seq_one_letter_code
_entity_poly.pdbx_strand_id
1 'polypeptide(L)'
;DAKPFGTPLAGHFKLSKEKCPNIEQERNQISNVPYSSAVDSLMYAMVCNRPDIYHAVGAVSRFMSDLGKEHWQAVKWILRYLRGTMGKILCYSGSDTSLHGYVDSDMAGDVDSRRSMT
;
A
#
# COMPACT_ATOMS: atom_id res chain seq x y z
N ASP A 1 -3.78 -17.90 -12.55
CA ASP A 1 -4.35 -16.54 -12.56
C ASP A 1 -4.66 -15.99 -11.18
N ALA A 2 -4.45 -14.69 -10.96
CA ALA A 2 -4.75 -14.02 -9.69
C ALA A 2 -5.95 -13.08 -9.87
N LYS A 3 -7.03 -13.33 -9.11
CA LYS A 3 -8.26 -12.51 -9.16
C LYS A 3 -7.95 -11.05 -8.79
N PRO A 4 -8.25 -10.08 -9.66
CA PRO A 4 -8.06 -8.67 -9.37
C PRO A 4 -9.06 -8.16 -8.33
N PHE A 5 -8.62 -7.20 -7.50
CA PHE A 5 -9.47 -6.55 -6.52
C PHE A 5 -9.82 -5.12 -6.95
N GLY A 6 -10.94 -4.60 -6.45
CA GLY A 6 -11.45 -3.27 -6.80
C GLY A 6 -10.86 -2.11 -5.98
N THR A 7 -10.21 -2.40 -4.85
CA THR A 7 -9.58 -1.39 -3.99
C THR A 7 -8.10 -1.74 -3.73
N PRO A 8 -7.22 -0.73 -3.62
CA PRO A 8 -5.79 -0.93 -3.40
C PRO A 8 -5.48 -1.49 -2.01
N LEU A 9 -6.30 -1.16 -1.02
CA LEU A 9 -6.28 -1.75 0.32
C LEU A 9 -7.73 -2.08 0.72
N ALA A 10 -7.95 -3.26 1.29
CA ALA A 10 -9.27 -3.65 1.79
C ALA A 10 -9.43 -3.26 3.26
N GLY A 11 -10.65 -2.86 3.66
CA GLY A 11 -10.93 -2.38 5.02
C GLY A 11 -10.72 -3.40 6.14
N HIS A 12 -10.52 -4.68 5.82
CA HIS A 12 -10.17 -5.71 6.80
C HIS A 12 -8.65 -5.76 7.11
N PHE A 13 -7.81 -5.10 6.32
CA PHE A 13 -6.39 -4.96 6.65
C PHE A 13 -6.23 -3.92 7.76
N LYS A 14 -6.08 -4.41 8.99
CA LYS A 14 -5.58 -3.62 10.13
C LYS A 14 -4.10 -3.94 10.31
N LEU A 15 -3.25 -3.19 9.62
CA LEU A 15 -1.80 -3.32 9.75
C LEU A 15 -1.36 -2.71 11.08
N SER A 16 -0.58 -3.46 11.86
CA SER A 16 -0.10 -3.02 13.18
C SER A 16 1.21 -3.70 13.52
N LYS A 17 2.05 -3.03 14.31
CA LYS A 17 3.30 -3.56 14.87
C LYS A 17 3.09 -4.80 15.72
N GLU A 18 1.91 -4.98 16.33
CA GLU A 18 1.57 -6.19 17.08
C GLU A 18 1.58 -7.45 16.19
N LYS A 19 1.42 -7.26 14.88
CA LYS A 19 1.40 -8.32 13.88
C LYS A 19 2.77 -8.60 13.25
N CYS A 20 3.81 -7.91 13.72
CA CYS A 20 5.19 -8.24 13.41
C CYS A 20 5.54 -9.62 13.99
N PRO A 21 6.48 -10.35 13.37
CA PRO A 21 6.81 -11.70 13.78
C PRO A 21 7.48 -11.67 15.16
N ASN A 22 6.78 -12.23 16.15
CA ASN A 22 7.22 -12.34 17.53
C ASN A 22 8.10 -13.59 17.78
N ILE A 23 8.15 -14.52 16.81
CA ILE A 23 8.89 -15.78 16.89
C ILE A 23 9.87 -15.88 15.72
N GLU A 24 11.07 -16.36 15.99
CA GLU A 24 12.17 -16.46 15.02
C GLU A 24 11.86 -17.36 13.81
N GLN A 25 11.00 -18.37 13.98
CA GLN A 25 10.48 -19.18 12.87
C GLN A 25 9.66 -18.36 11.87
N GLU A 26 8.86 -17.40 12.33
CA GLU A 26 8.10 -16.52 11.42
C GLU A 26 9.01 -15.51 10.72
N ARG A 27 10.04 -15.01 11.44
CA ARG A 27 11.08 -14.17 10.84
C ARG A 27 11.81 -14.90 9.72
N ASN A 28 12.16 -16.17 9.93
CA ASN A 28 12.82 -17.01 8.92
C ASN A 28 11.91 -17.37 7.73
N GLN A 29 10.59 -17.42 7.91
CA GLN A 29 9.66 -17.61 6.80
C GLN A 29 9.48 -16.35 5.94
N ILE A 30 9.59 -15.17 6.54
CA ILE A 30 9.37 -13.89 5.87
C ILE A 30 10.68 -13.27 5.35
N SER A 31 11.84 -13.65 5.91
CA SER A 31 13.16 -13.15 5.48
C SER A 31 13.48 -13.41 4.01
N ASN A 32 12.92 -14.48 3.43
CA ASN A 32 13.09 -14.81 2.02
C ASN A 32 12.20 -13.99 1.07
N VAL A 33 11.33 -13.13 1.60
CA VAL A 33 10.42 -12.31 0.80
C VAL A 33 11.09 -10.98 0.46
N PRO A 34 11.12 -10.56 -0.83
CA PRO A 34 11.73 -9.30 -1.26
C PRO A 34 10.81 -8.10 -0.96
N TYR A 35 10.47 -7.88 0.31
CA TYR A 35 9.49 -6.88 0.72
C TYR A 35 9.92 -5.45 0.39
N SER A 36 11.15 -5.05 0.77
CA SER A 36 11.67 -3.70 0.47
C SER A 36 11.62 -3.43 -1.02
N SER A 37 12.17 -4.33 -1.84
CA SER A 37 12.16 -4.19 -3.30
C SER A 37 10.74 -4.08 -3.87
N ALA A 38 9.77 -4.82 -3.33
CA ALA A 38 8.37 -4.71 -3.73
C ALA A 38 7.77 -3.36 -3.35
N VAL A 39 8.00 -2.87 -2.12
CA VAL A 39 7.53 -1.57 -1.65
C VAL A 39 8.17 -0.43 -2.45
N ASP A 40 9.48 -0.50 -2.73
CA ASP A 40 10.21 0.49 -3.53
C ASP A 40 9.64 0.57 -4.95
N SER A 41 9.34 -0.59 -5.55
CA SER A 41 8.69 -0.66 -6.87
C SER A 41 7.27 -0.08 -6.86
N LEU A 42 6.51 -0.33 -5.79
CA LEU A 42 5.18 0.25 -5.60
C LEU A 42 5.25 1.76 -5.39
N MET A 43 6.25 2.26 -4.66
CA MET A 43 6.51 3.69 -4.48
C MET A 43 6.81 4.37 -5.82
N TYR A 44 7.61 3.74 -6.67
CA TYR A 44 7.85 4.24 -8.02
C TYR A 44 6.55 4.30 -8.86
N ALA A 45 5.77 3.22 -8.85
CA ALA A 45 4.50 3.17 -9.58
C ALA A 45 3.52 4.26 -9.12
N MET A 46 3.46 4.47 -7.80
CA MET A 46 2.65 5.50 -7.14
C MET A 46 2.99 6.90 -7.63
N VAL A 47 4.28 7.26 -7.66
CA VAL A 47 4.76 8.59 -8.06
C VAL A 47 4.55 8.83 -9.56
N CYS A 48 4.84 7.84 -10.41
CA CYS A 48 4.87 8.08 -11.86
C CYS A 48 3.50 7.98 -12.52
N ASN A 49 2.67 7.01 -12.14
CA ASN A 49 1.48 6.67 -12.95
C ASN A 49 0.24 6.30 -12.14
N ARG A 50 0.38 6.01 -10.84
CA ARG A 50 -0.68 5.43 -10.00
C ARG A 50 -0.85 6.16 -8.67
N PRO A 51 -1.21 7.45 -8.65
CA PRO A 51 -1.45 8.17 -7.40
C PRO A 51 -2.59 7.55 -6.57
N ASP A 52 -3.48 6.76 -7.20
CA ASP A 52 -4.57 6.03 -6.56
C ASP A 52 -4.12 4.98 -5.53
N ILE A 53 -2.87 4.53 -5.57
CA ILE A 53 -2.33 3.59 -4.56
C ILE A 53 -1.59 4.28 -3.40
N TYR A 54 -1.51 5.61 -3.39
CA TYR A 54 -0.71 6.39 -2.43
C TYR A 54 -0.94 5.98 -0.97
N HIS A 55 -2.20 6.01 -0.54
CA HIS A 55 -2.59 5.63 0.82
C HIS A 55 -2.19 4.18 1.16
N ALA A 56 -2.34 3.24 0.23
CA ALA A 56 -2.01 1.84 0.47
C ALA A 56 -0.50 1.62 0.60
N VAL A 57 0.30 2.28 -0.25
CA VAL A 57 1.76 2.25 -0.21
C VAL A 57 2.29 2.92 1.07
N GLY A 58 1.72 4.06 1.45
CA GLY A 58 2.01 4.76 2.70
C GLY A 58 1.79 3.88 3.93
N ALA A 59 0.73 3.07 3.95
CA ALA A 59 0.46 2.14 5.05
C ALA A 59 1.50 1.00 5.15
N VAL A 60 1.88 0.38 4.02
CA VAL A 60 2.82 -0.76 4.02
C VAL A 60 4.28 -0.36 4.18
N SER A 61 4.66 0.86 3.78
CA SER A 61 6.06 1.35 3.89
C SER A 61 6.54 1.50 5.33
N ARG A 62 5.63 1.62 6.29
CA ARG A 62 5.94 1.76 7.72
C ARG A 62 6.55 0.51 8.35
N PHE A 63 6.39 -0.64 7.69
CA PHE A 63 6.81 -1.95 8.20
C PHE A 63 8.03 -2.51 7.45
N MET A 64 8.88 -1.64 6.90
CA MET A 64 10.13 -2.02 6.21
C MET A 64 11.14 -2.73 7.11
N SER A 65 11.15 -2.42 8.42
CA SER A 65 12.11 -2.96 9.39
C SER A 65 11.67 -4.27 10.05
N ASP A 66 10.37 -4.47 10.26
CA ASP A 66 9.80 -5.65 10.92
C ASP A 66 8.50 -6.06 10.20
N LEU A 67 8.55 -7.22 9.53
CA LEU A 67 7.54 -7.58 8.53
C LEU A 67 6.75 -8.81 8.98
N GLY A 68 5.45 -8.62 9.21
CA GLY A 68 4.50 -9.69 9.50
C GLY A 68 3.89 -10.33 8.25
N LYS A 69 3.30 -11.53 8.40
CA LYS A 69 2.61 -12.23 7.30
C LYS A 69 1.49 -11.40 6.69
N GLU A 70 0.78 -10.64 7.53
CA GLU A 70 -0.29 -9.75 7.09
C GLU A 70 0.22 -8.57 6.25
N HIS A 71 1.40 -8.02 6.59
CA HIS A 71 2.01 -6.93 5.82
C HIS A 71 2.32 -7.40 4.39
N TRP A 72 2.88 -8.62 4.26
CA TRP A 72 3.13 -9.20 2.93
C TRP A 72 1.83 -9.51 2.16
N GLN A 73 0.77 -9.91 2.85
CA GLN A 73 -0.53 -10.13 2.23
C GLN A 73 -1.13 -8.82 1.69
N ALA A 74 -0.95 -7.71 2.39
CA ALA A 74 -1.35 -6.38 1.91
C ALA A 74 -0.57 -5.96 0.65
N VAL A 75 0.75 -6.18 0.61
CA VAL A 75 1.56 -5.92 -0.61
C VAL A 75 1.06 -6.75 -1.79
N LYS A 76 0.79 -8.05 -1.59
CA LYS A 76 0.18 -8.90 -2.64
C LYS A 76 -1.19 -8.38 -3.09
N TRP A 77 -1.97 -7.80 -2.18
CA TRP A 77 -3.26 -7.20 -2.51
C TRP A 77 -3.12 -5.99 -3.43
N ILE A 78 -2.19 -5.08 -3.12
CA ILE A 78 -1.88 -3.91 -3.96
C ILE A 78 -1.44 -4.38 -5.35
N LEU A 79 -0.56 -5.38 -5.44
CA LEU A 79 -0.12 -5.94 -6.73
C LEU A 79 -1.27 -6.55 -7.54
N ARG A 80 -2.22 -7.24 -6.87
CA ARG A 80 -3.44 -7.76 -7.53
C ARG A 80 -4.36 -6.65 -8.02
N TYR A 81 -4.50 -5.58 -7.25
CA TYR A 81 -5.25 -4.39 -7.65
C TYR A 81 -4.62 -3.76 -8.90
N LEU A 82 -3.30 -3.55 -8.90
CA LEU A 82 -2.56 -3.01 -10.05
C LEU A 82 -2.76 -3.88 -11.29
N ARG A 83 -2.66 -5.20 -11.17
CA ARG A 83 -2.92 -6.15 -12.26
C ARG A 83 -4.34 -6.00 -12.84
N GLY A 84 -5.34 -5.81 -11.99
CA GLY A 84 -6.73 -5.61 -12.39
C GLY A 84 -7.02 -4.28 -13.07
N THR A 85 -6.13 -3.31 -12.88
CA THR A 85 -6.32 -1.93 -13.30
C THR A 85 -5.24 -1.47 -14.28
N MET A 86 -4.48 -2.38 -14.88
CA MET A 86 -3.42 -2.04 -15.85
C MET A 86 -3.97 -1.25 -17.05
N GLY A 87 -5.23 -1.46 -17.43
CA GLY A 87 -5.89 -0.73 -18.51
C GLY A 87 -6.44 0.65 -18.11
N LYS A 88 -6.34 1.06 -16.85
CA LYS A 88 -6.75 2.39 -16.39
C LYS A 88 -5.54 3.32 -16.44
N ILE A 89 -5.66 4.41 -17.19
CA ILE A 89 -4.64 5.46 -17.31
C ILE A 89 -5.23 6.80 -16.84
N LEU A 90 -4.36 7.64 -16.29
CA LEU A 90 -4.71 9.00 -15.91
C LEU A 90 -4.60 9.89 -17.16
N CYS A 91 -5.74 10.26 -17.75
CA CYS A 91 -5.78 11.17 -18.89
C CYS A 91 -5.99 12.60 -18.40
N TYR A 92 -4.96 13.43 -18.54
CA TYR A 92 -5.08 14.88 -18.39
C TYR A 92 -5.48 15.48 -19.73
N SER A 93 -6.78 15.67 -19.98
CA SER A 93 -7.26 16.42 -21.14
C SER A 93 -8.39 17.37 -20.71
N GLY A 94 -8.14 18.68 -20.80
CA GLY A 94 -9.12 19.73 -20.54
C GLY A 94 -8.55 21.10 -20.87
N SER A 95 -9.40 22.03 -21.31
CA SER A 95 -9.04 23.41 -21.65
C SER A 95 -8.85 24.31 -20.42
N ASP A 96 -9.27 23.86 -19.24
CA ASP A 96 -9.17 24.55 -17.95
C ASP A 96 -8.24 23.76 -17.01
N THR A 97 -6.99 24.18 -16.91
CA THR A 97 -5.97 23.58 -16.01
C THR A 97 -6.06 24.17 -14.59
N SER A 98 -7.26 24.30 -14.02
CA SER A 98 -7.42 24.69 -12.61
C SER A 98 -7.39 23.45 -11.71
N LEU A 99 -6.22 23.13 -11.14
CA LEU A 99 -6.05 22.03 -10.19
C LEU A 99 -6.71 22.37 -8.85
N HIS A 100 -7.78 21.65 -8.49
CA HIS A 100 -8.39 21.73 -7.15
C HIS A 100 -8.03 20.48 -6.34
N GLY A 101 -7.29 20.68 -5.25
CA GLY A 101 -6.93 19.60 -4.31
C GLY A 101 -7.83 19.63 -3.08
N TYR A 102 -8.36 18.48 -2.70
CA TYR A 102 -9.03 18.26 -1.41
C TYR A 102 -8.14 17.36 -0.57
N VAL A 103 -7.97 17.69 0.71
CA VAL A 103 -7.20 16.89 1.68
C VAL A 103 -8.12 16.54 2.83
N ASP A 104 -8.25 15.25 3.11
CA ASP A 104 -8.91 14.72 4.31
C ASP A 104 -7.83 14.24 5.30
N SER A 105 -8.02 14.48 6.59
CA SER A 105 -7.06 14.10 7.63
C SER A 105 -7.61 12.98 8.49
N ASP A 106 -7.07 11.76 8.34
CA ASP A 106 -7.55 10.57 9.05
C ASP A 106 -6.68 10.22 10.27
N MET A 107 -6.91 10.90 11.40
CA MET A 107 -6.18 10.61 12.64
C MET A 107 -6.41 9.17 13.18
N ALA A 108 -7.49 8.50 12.76
CA ALA A 108 -7.90 7.18 13.25
C ALA A 108 -7.52 6.00 12.31
N GLY A 109 -6.91 6.26 11.16
CA GLY A 109 -6.50 5.21 10.20
C GLY A 109 -5.28 4.40 10.66
N ASP A 110 -4.42 5.01 11.49
CA ASP A 110 -3.19 4.43 12.00
C ASP A 110 -3.36 3.94 13.46
N VAL A 111 -3.52 2.62 13.62
CA VAL A 111 -3.75 1.98 14.92
C VAL A 111 -2.54 2.12 15.85
N ASP A 112 -1.33 2.14 15.30
CA ASP A 112 -0.10 2.10 16.11
C ASP A 112 0.38 3.46 16.57
N SER A 113 0.33 4.46 15.68
CA SER A 113 0.97 5.75 15.92
C SER A 113 -0.02 6.91 15.97
N ARG A 114 -1.29 6.69 15.60
CA ARG A 114 -2.35 7.72 15.51
C ARG A 114 -1.88 8.98 14.79
N ARG A 115 -0.96 8.81 13.83
CA ARG A 115 -0.45 9.89 13.00
C ARG A 115 -1.29 9.95 11.76
N SER A 116 -1.85 11.13 11.48
CA SER A 116 -2.57 11.41 10.25
C SER A 116 -1.70 11.11 9.03
N MET A 117 -2.31 10.54 8.00
CA MET A 117 -1.67 10.37 6.70
C MET A 117 -2.17 11.49 5.78
N THR A 118 -1.24 12.31 5.29
CA THR A 118 -1.52 13.42 4.35
C THR A 118 -1.10 13.04 2.95
#